data_AF-A0ABC7ZER9-F1
#
_entry.id   AF-A0ABC7ZER9-F1
#
_cell.length_a   1.000
_cell.length_b   1.000
_cell.length_c   1.000
_cell.angle_alpha   90.00
_cell.angle_beta   90.00
_cell.angle_gamma   90.00
#
_symmetry.space_group_name_H-M   'P 1'
#
loop_
_entity.id
_entity.type
_entity.pdbx_description
1 polymer ?
#
loop_
_entity_poly.entity_id
_entity_poly.type
_entity_poly.pdbx_seq_one_letter_code
_entity_poly.pdbx_strand_id
1 'polypeptide(L)'
;MDEKVMREIGNLSILAPLHNPANLAGIEFVQKAHPHIPQIAVFDTAFHATMPSYAYMYALPYELYEKYQIRRYGFHGTSHHYVAKEAAKFLNIAYEEFNAISLHLGNGSSVAAIQKGKSVDTSMGLTPLEGLIMGTRCGDIDPTVVEYTEQCANKSLEEVMKMLNHER
;
A
#
# COMPACT_ATOMS: atom_id res chain seq x y z
N MET A 1 8.40 -4.95 -19.67
CA MET A 1 8.67 -3.77 -18.85
C MET A 1 9.40 -2.79 -19.74
N ASP A 2 8.93 -1.55 -19.84
CA ASP A 2 9.63 -0.51 -20.60
C ASP A 2 10.37 0.45 -19.67
N GLU A 3 11.25 1.27 -20.23
CA GLU A 3 12.05 2.26 -19.49
C GLU A 3 11.19 3.32 -18.80
N LYS A 4 9.99 3.60 -19.32
CA LYS A 4 9.08 4.58 -18.71
C LYS A 4 8.57 4.04 -17.38
N VAL A 5 8.08 2.80 -17.35
CA VAL A 5 7.57 2.17 -16.12
C VAL A 5 8.68 2.02 -15.08
N MET A 6 9.90 1.64 -15.50
CA MET A 6 11.04 1.56 -14.58
C MET A 6 11.39 2.90 -13.94
N ARG A 7 11.37 3.99 -14.74
CA ARG A 7 11.59 5.35 -14.23
C ARG A 7 10.54 5.77 -13.23
N GLU A 8 9.26 5.47 -13.49
CA GLU A 8 8.18 5.77 -12.55
C GLU A 8 8.29 4.97 -11.25
N ILE A 9 8.66 3.68 -11.32
CA ILE A 9 8.96 2.87 -10.13
C ILE A 9 10.10 3.52 -9.32
N GLY A 10 11.13 4.00 -10.01
CA GLY A 10 12.22 4.78 -9.42
C GLY A 10 11.73 6.03 -8.69
N ASN A 11 10.91 6.86 -9.35
CA ASN A 11 10.32 8.08 -8.78
C ASN A 11 9.47 7.79 -7.53
N LEU A 12 8.73 6.67 -7.53
CA LEU A 12 7.88 6.24 -6.42
C LEU A 12 8.68 5.67 -5.23
N SER A 13 10.01 5.56 -5.32
CA SER A 13 10.84 5.10 -4.20
C SER A 13 10.71 5.98 -2.96
N ILE A 14 10.28 7.23 -3.10
CA ILE A 14 10.00 8.11 -1.96
C ILE A 14 8.83 7.58 -1.09
N LEU A 15 7.88 6.86 -1.70
CA LEU A 15 6.73 6.27 -1.02
C LEU A 15 7.03 4.90 -0.42
N ALA A 16 8.00 4.18 -0.98
CA ALA A 16 8.38 2.84 -0.55
C ALA A 16 9.91 2.63 -0.62
N PRO A 17 10.69 3.35 0.21
CA PRO A 17 12.15 3.45 0.08
C PRO A 17 12.87 2.11 0.29
N LEU A 18 12.28 1.20 1.05
CA LEU A 18 12.84 -0.13 1.30
C LEU A 18 12.45 -1.18 0.24
N HIS A 19 11.41 -0.91 -0.57
CA HIS A 19 10.84 -1.93 -1.48
C HIS A 19 11.14 -1.60 -2.95
N ASN A 20 10.85 -0.38 -3.40
CA ASN A 20 10.96 -0.04 -4.82
C ASN A 20 12.40 -0.10 -5.36
N PRO A 21 13.44 0.35 -4.63
CA PRO A 21 14.82 0.22 -5.10
C PRO A 21 15.25 -1.25 -5.28
N ALA A 22 14.91 -2.12 -4.33
CA ALA A 22 15.20 -3.55 -4.43
C ALA A 22 14.45 -4.21 -5.60
N ASN A 23 13.17 -3.86 -5.79
CA ASN A 23 12.37 -4.33 -6.92
C ASN A 23 12.95 -3.88 -8.26
N LEU A 24 13.38 -2.62 -8.37
CA LEU A 24 13.98 -2.07 -9.58
C LEU A 24 15.32 -2.77 -9.91
N ALA A 25 16.16 -3.01 -8.90
CA ALA A 25 17.40 -3.76 -9.08
C ALA A 25 17.14 -5.19 -9.61
N GLY A 26 16.09 -5.85 -9.10
CA GLY A 26 15.66 -7.16 -9.60
C GLY A 26 15.21 -7.11 -11.07
N ILE A 27 14.41 -6.11 -11.45
CA ILE A 27 13.95 -5.89 -12.83
C ILE A 27 15.15 -5.68 -13.77
N GLU A 28 16.08 -4.81 -13.38
CA GLU A 28 17.30 -4.52 -14.16
C GLU A 28 18.18 -5.76 -14.34
N PHE A 29 18.33 -6.57 -13.29
CA PHE A 29 19.09 -7.81 -13.35
C PHE A 29 18.48 -8.78 -14.36
N VAL A 30 17.18 -9.03 -14.28
CA VAL A 30 16.48 -9.95 -15.21
C VAL A 30 16.53 -9.40 -16.64
N GLN A 31 16.44 -8.08 -16.82
CA GLN A 31 16.50 -7.46 -18.15
C GLN A 31 17.87 -7.64 -18.80
N LYS A 32 18.96 -7.57 -18.02
CA LYS A 32 20.33 -7.84 -18.48
C LYS A 32 20.57 -9.32 -18.75
N ALA A 33 20.09 -10.20 -17.87
CA ALA A 33 20.32 -11.64 -17.97
C ALA A 33 19.47 -12.33 -19.06
N HIS A 34 18.22 -11.87 -19.24
CA HIS A 34 17.23 -12.50 -20.12
C HIS A 34 16.41 -11.45 -20.90
N PRO A 35 17.01 -10.71 -21.84
CA PRO A 35 16.37 -9.55 -22.49
C PRO A 35 15.15 -9.91 -23.34
N HIS A 36 14.99 -11.17 -23.72
CA HIS A 36 13.88 -11.66 -24.55
C HIS A 36 12.64 -12.04 -23.73
N ILE A 37 12.75 -12.13 -22.39
CA ILE A 37 11.63 -12.51 -21.52
C ILE A 37 10.78 -11.27 -21.22
N PRO A 38 9.47 -11.27 -21.52
CA PRO A 38 8.58 -10.20 -21.12
C PRO A 38 8.48 -10.11 -19.60
N GLN A 39 8.76 -8.93 -19.05
CA GLN A 39 8.58 -8.63 -17.63
C GLN A 39 7.32 -7.79 -17.39
N ILE A 40 6.56 -8.11 -16.34
CA ILE A 40 5.30 -7.44 -15.99
C ILE A 40 5.38 -6.98 -14.52
N ALA A 41 5.06 -5.71 -14.26
CA ALA A 41 4.91 -5.19 -12.90
C ALA A 41 3.47 -5.41 -12.44
N VAL A 42 3.31 -5.99 -11.25
CA VAL A 42 2.01 -6.12 -10.58
C VAL A 42 2.10 -5.32 -9.30
N PHE A 43 1.24 -4.30 -9.18
CA PHE A 43 1.26 -3.37 -8.06
C PHE A 43 0.19 -3.72 -7.04
N ASP A 44 0.58 -3.79 -5.77
CA ASP A 44 -0.35 -3.97 -4.65
C ASP A 44 -1.37 -2.83 -4.52
N THR A 45 -1.06 -1.65 -5.03
CA THR A 45 -1.93 -0.47 -5.02
C THR A 45 -2.99 -0.51 -6.12
N ALA A 46 -2.83 -1.36 -7.15
CA ALA A 46 -3.62 -1.28 -8.37
C ALA A 46 -5.12 -1.52 -8.14
N PHE A 47 -5.48 -2.46 -7.27
CA PHE A 47 -6.89 -2.74 -6.95
C PHE A 47 -7.59 -1.55 -6.28
N HIS A 48 -6.84 -0.81 -5.46
CA HIS A 48 -7.31 0.33 -4.70
C HIS A 48 -7.35 1.63 -5.53
N ALA A 49 -6.88 1.63 -6.78
CA ALA A 49 -6.99 2.78 -7.69
C ALA A 49 -8.45 3.17 -8.02
N THR A 50 -9.41 2.30 -7.69
CA THR A 50 -10.85 2.56 -7.83
C THR A 50 -11.46 3.32 -6.65
N MET A 51 -10.69 3.57 -5.58
CA MET A 51 -11.17 4.31 -4.41
C MET A 51 -11.66 5.71 -4.80
N PRO A 52 -12.84 6.14 -4.32
CA PRO A 52 -13.34 7.49 -4.52
C PRO A 52 -12.56 8.52 -3.70
N SER A 53 -12.60 9.79 -4.11
CA SER A 53 -11.83 10.88 -3.47
C SER A 53 -12.10 11.05 -1.99
N TYR A 54 -13.34 10.85 -1.55
CA TYR A 54 -13.67 10.93 -0.13
C TYR A 54 -12.99 9.85 0.72
N ALA A 55 -12.55 8.73 0.13
CA ALA A 55 -11.89 7.64 0.84
C ALA A 55 -10.36 7.76 0.80
N TYR A 56 -9.80 8.31 -0.30
CA TYR A 56 -8.35 8.44 -0.42
C TYR A 56 -7.78 9.78 0.04
N MET A 57 -8.60 10.82 0.18
CA MET A 57 -8.13 12.14 0.58
C MET A 57 -7.96 12.21 2.10
N TYR A 58 -6.76 12.57 2.56
CA TYR A 58 -6.56 12.95 3.95
C TYR A 58 -7.08 14.37 4.20
N ALA A 59 -7.60 14.63 5.39
CA ALA A 59 -8.05 15.96 5.83
C ALA A 59 -6.86 16.89 6.15
N LEU A 60 -5.97 17.06 5.17
CA LEU A 60 -4.76 17.87 5.21
C LEU A 60 -4.86 19.01 4.17
N PRO A 61 -3.97 20.01 4.20
CA PRO A 61 -3.92 21.03 3.16
C PRO A 61 -3.89 20.41 1.76
N TYR A 62 -4.83 20.81 0.89
CA TYR A 62 -5.04 20.19 -0.41
C TYR A 62 -3.81 20.23 -1.34
N GLU A 63 -2.96 21.26 -1.19
CA GLU A 63 -1.69 21.37 -1.93
C GLU A 63 -0.78 20.14 -1.74
N LEU A 64 -0.85 19.47 -0.57
CA LEU A 64 -0.07 18.26 -0.31
C LEU A 64 -0.47 17.12 -1.24
N TYR A 65 -1.76 16.99 -1.53
CA TYR A 65 -2.25 16.05 -2.53
C TYR A 65 -1.84 16.49 -3.94
N GLU A 66 -2.06 17.75 -4.31
CA GLU A 66 -1.78 18.22 -5.68
C GLU A 66 -0.30 18.09 -6.05
N LYS A 67 0.60 18.54 -5.17
CA LYS A 67 2.02 18.64 -5.46
C LYS A 67 2.79 17.36 -5.17
N TYR A 68 2.43 16.65 -4.11
CA TYR A 68 3.19 15.51 -3.61
C TYR A 68 2.42 14.19 -3.68
N GLN A 69 1.16 14.21 -4.13
CA GLN A 69 0.31 13.03 -4.21
C GLN A 69 0.15 12.34 -2.83
N ILE A 70 0.11 13.12 -1.75
CA ILE A 70 -0.18 12.59 -0.41
C ILE A 70 -1.65 12.19 -0.36
N ARG A 71 -1.89 10.87 -0.35
CA ARG A 71 -3.21 10.23 -0.35
C ARG A 71 -3.09 8.82 0.21
N ARG A 72 -4.24 8.21 0.49
CA ARG A 72 -4.34 6.75 0.66
C ARG A 72 -4.06 6.06 -0.67
N TYR A 73 -3.08 5.16 -0.69
CA TYR A 73 -2.83 4.27 -1.82
C TYR A 73 -3.44 2.88 -1.57
N GLY A 74 -3.31 2.36 -0.36
CA GLY A 74 -3.71 1.00 -0.02
C GLY A 74 -2.77 -0.07 -0.58
N PHE A 75 -2.65 -1.20 0.12
CA PHE A 75 -1.77 -2.31 -0.25
C PHE A 75 -2.48 -3.66 -0.04
N HIS A 76 -1.80 -4.76 -0.39
CA HIS A 76 -2.40 -6.10 -0.50
C HIS A 76 -3.55 -6.17 -1.52
N GLY A 77 -3.61 -5.25 -2.49
CA GLY A 77 -4.69 -5.20 -3.48
C GLY A 77 -4.76 -6.45 -4.35
N THR A 78 -3.62 -7.11 -4.62
CA THR A 78 -3.57 -8.41 -5.30
C THR A 78 -4.35 -9.48 -4.52
N SER A 79 -4.14 -9.56 -3.20
CA SER A 79 -4.85 -10.49 -2.32
C SER A 79 -6.32 -10.13 -2.20
N HIS A 80 -6.66 -8.87 -1.90
CA HIS A 80 -8.05 -8.42 -1.77
C HIS A 80 -8.85 -8.68 -3.05
N HIS A 81 -8.29 -8.38 -4.21
CA HIS A 81 -8.92 -8.66 -5.51
C HIS A 81 -9.14 -10.15 -5.73
N TYR A 82 -8.14 -10.98 -5.43
CA TYR A 82 -8.24 -12.43 -5.60
C TYR A 82 -9.33 -13.04 -4.71
N VAL A 83 -9.30 -12.74 -3.40
CA VAL A 83 -10.27 -13.33 -2.46
C VAL A 83 -11.69 -12.83 -2.73
N ALA A 84 -11.86 -11.60 -3.21
CA ALA A 84 -13.16 -11.08 -3.61
C ALA A 84 -13.76 -11.85 -4.80
N LYS A 85 -12.92 -12.16 -5.80
CA LYS A 85 -13.33 -12.96 -6.96
C LYS A 85 -13.70 -14.39 -6.58
N GLU A 86 -12.88 -15.03 -5.76
CA GLU A 86 -13.16 -16.40 -5.30
C GLU A 86 -14.41 -16.45 -4.40
N ALA A 87 -14.62 -15.45 -3.54
CA ALA A 87 -15.83 -15.36 -2.72
C ALA A 87 -17.09 -15.16 -3.56
N ALA A 88 -17.05 -14.26 -4.56
CA ALA A 88 -18.17 -14.05 -5.49
C ALA A 88 -18.53 -15.35 -6.23
N LYS A 89 -17.52 -16.06 -6.73
CA LYS A 89 -17.67 -17.37 -7.38
C LYS A 89 -18.27 -18.42 -6.44
N PHE A 90 -17.76 -18.51 -5.21
CA PHE A 90 -18.22 -19.47 -4.21
C PHE A 90 -19.70 -19.25 -3.85
N LEU A 91 -20.13 -17.99 -3.76
CA LEU A 91 -21.51 -17.61 -3.46
C LEU A 91 -22.42 -17.58 -4.68
N ASN A 92 -21.90 -17.87 -5.88
CA ASN A 92 -22.60 -17.80 -7.16
C ASN A 92 -23.22 -16.41 -7.43
N ILE A 93 -22.46 -15.35 -7.12
CA ILE A 93 -22.82 -13.95 -7.37
C ILE A 93 -21.90 -13.42 -8.49
N ALA A 94 -22.46 -12.65 -9.44
CA ALA A 94 -21.64 -11.97 -10.44
C ALA A 94 -20.67 -11.00 -9.77
N TYR A 95 -19.39 -10.98 -10.19
CA TYR A 95 -18.36 -10.19 -9.50
C TYR A 95 -18.69 -8.69 -9.46
N GLU A 96 -19.33 -8.19 -10.50
CA GLU A 96 -19.77 -6.79 -10.66
C GLU A 96 -20.95 -6.43 -9.74
N GLU A 97 -21.59 -7.42 -9.11
CA GLU A 97 -22.66 -7.24 -8.13
C GLU A 97 -22.19 -7.56 -6.70
N PHE A 98 -20.96 -8.07 -6.56
CA PHE A 98 -20.43 -8.53 -5.28
C PHE A 98 -19.99 -7.36 -4.39
N ASN A 99 -20.49 -7.37 -3.15
CA ASN A 99 -20.08 -6.47 -2.08
C ASN A 99 -19.50 -7.28 -0.93
N ALA A 100 -18.37 -6.85 -0.37
CA ALA A 100 -17.73 -7.53 0.74
C ALA A 100 -16.84 -6.60 1.55
N ILE A 101 -16.47 -7.09 2.74
CA ILE A 101 -15.31 -6.61 3.48
C ILE A 101 -14.30 -7.74 3.48
N SER A 102 -13.12 -7.51 2.92
CA SER A 102 -12.03 -8.50 2.88
C SER A 102 -11.00 -8.18 3.95
N LEU A 103 -10.62 -9.20 4.72
CA LEU A 103 -9.64 -9.10 5.81
C LEU A 103 -8.41 -9.93 5.42
N HIS A 104 -7.33 -9.25 5.02
CA HIS A 104 -6.03 -9.88 4.80
C HIS A 104 -5.25 -9.82 6.12
N LEU A 105 -5.16 -10.93 6.84
CA LEU A 105 -4.56 -10.98 8.18
C LEU A 105 -3.31 -11.86 8.15
N GLY A 106 -2.15 -11.21 8.14
CA GLY A 106 -0.83 -11.83 8.15
C GLY A 106 0.19 -10.98 8.89
N ASN A 107 1.48 -11.13 8.58
CA ASN A 107 2.52 -10.30 9.19
C ASN A 107 2.29 -8.80 8.88
N GLY A 108 1.90 -8.49 7.64
CA GLY A 108 1.17 -7.26 7.32
C GLY A 108 -0.34 -7.55 7.32
N SER A 109 -1.15 -6.65 7.87
CA SER A 109 -2.60 -6.84 7.99
C SER A 109 -3.37 -5.64 7.46
N SER A 110 -4.43 -5.89 6.68
CA SER A 110 -5.27 -4.82 6.12
C SER A 110 -6.71 -5.29 5.87
N VAL A 111 -7.64 -4.34 5.94
CA VAL A 111 -9.06 -4.55 5.58
C VAL A 111 -9.38 -3.73 4.34
N ALA A 112 -10.19 -4.24 3.42
CA ALA A 112 -10.72 -3.48 2.30
C ALA A 112 -12.24 -3.59 2.22
N ALA A 113 -12.90 -2.46 1.96
CA ALA A 113 -14.30 -2.42 1.58
C ALA A 113 -14.41 -2.54 0.06
N ILE A 114 -15.22 -3.50 -0.39
CA ILE A 114 -15.41 -3.80 -1.80
C ILE A 114 -16.89 -3.62 -2.12
N GLN A 115 -17.16 -2.81 -3.14
CA GLN A 115 -18.50 -2.57 -3.64
C GLN A 115 -18.52 -2.80 -5.15
N LYS A 116 -19.43 -3.67 -5.63
CA LYS A 116 -19.56 -4.01 -7.05
C LYS A 116 -18.23 -4.43 -7.68
N GLY A 117 -17.48 -5.27 -6.96
CA GLY A 117 -16.16 -5.77 -7.38
C GLY A 117 -15.03 -4.72 -7.38
N LYS A 118 -15.26 -3.51 -6.88
CA LYS A 118 -14.27 -2.42 -6.82
C LYS A 118 -13.90 -2.11 -5.37
N SER A 119 -12.65 -1.76 -5.11
CA SER A 119 -12.23 -1.27 -3.80
C SER A 119 -12.73 0.16 -3.60
N VAL A 120 -13.54 0.37 -2.58
CA VAL A 120 -14.09 1.68 -2.22
C VAL A 120 -13.45 2.26 -0.96
N ASP A 121 -12.77 1.43 -0.15
CA ASP A 121 -11.95 1.87 0.97
C ASP A 121 -10.94 0.76 1.35
N THR A 122 -9.88 1.12 2.09
CA THR A 122 -8.90 0.18 2.63
C THR A 122 -8.16 0.75 3.84
N SER A 123 -7.76 -0.09 4.78
CA SER A 123 -7.18 0.36 6.04
C SER A 123 -5.76 0.93 5.90
N MET A 124 -4.96 0.40 4.96
CA MET A 124 -3.60 0.91 4.74
C MET A 124 -3.62 2.24 3.99
N GLY A 125 -2.64 3.07 4.29
CA GLY A 125 -2.60 4.49 3.98
C GLY A 125 -1.78 4.86 2.75
N LEU A 126 -1.08 6.00 2.90
CA LEU A 126 0.08 6.39 2.10
C LEU A 126 1.13 5.27 2.08
N THR A 127 1.32 4.62 3.24
CA THR A 127 2.25 3.52 3.45
C THR A 127 1.54 2.33 4.09
N PRO A 128 2.18 1.13 4.12
CA PRO A 128 1.64 -0.03 4.83
C PRO A 128 1.64 0.06 6.37
N LEU A 129 1.90 1.24 6.95
CA LEU A 129 1.94 1.45 8.40
C LEU A 129 0.54 1.67 9.00
N GLU A 130 -0.31 2.43 8.32
CA GLU A 130 -1.66 2.78 8.76
C GLU A 130 -2.59 1.56 8.81
N GLY A 131 -3.57 1.60 9.71
CA GLY A 131 -4.66 0.64 9.83
C GLY A 131 -4.48 -0.32 10.99
N LEU A 132 -4.57 -1.62 10.69
CA LEU A 132 -4.57 -2.66 11.71
C LEU A 132 -3.24 -2.76 12.46
N ILE A 133 -3.30 -3.24 13.71
CA ILE A 133 -2.12 -3.80 14.37
C ILE A 133 -1.57 -4.97 13.55
N MET A 134 -0.25 -5.09 13.44
CA MET A 134 0.40 -6.11 12.59
C MET A 134 1.43 -6.92 13.38
N GLY A 135 2.32 -7.67 12.71
CA GLY A 135 3.37 -8.43 13.41
C GLY A 135 4.33 -7.52 14.17
N THR A 136 4.98 -6.59 13.45
CA THR A 136 5.93 -5.62 14.02
C THR A 136 5.56 -4.16 13.79
N ARG A 137 4.51 -3.88 13.00
CA ARG A 137 4.02 -2.51 12.77
C ARG A 137 3.00 -2.09 13.81
N CYS A 138 2.98 -0.81 14.15
CA CYS A 138 2.05 -0.28 15.14
C CYS A 138 0.59 -0.27 14.66
N GLY A 139 0.34 0.02 13.38
CA GLY A 139 -1.00 0.36 12.92
C GLY A 139 -1.37 1.80 13.28
N ASP A 140 -2.66 2.07 13.44
CA ASP A 140 -3.17 3.39 13.81
C ASP A 140 -2.69 3.83 15.20
N ILE A 141 -2.11 5.03 15.25
CA ILE A 141 -1.70 5.74 16.46
C ILE A 141 -1.97 7.24 16.27
N ASP A 142 -2.03 7.98 17.37
CA ASP A 142 -2.05 9.45 17.30
C ASP A 142 -0.77 9.95 16.60
N PRO A 143 -0.86 10.79 15.54
CA PRO A 143 0.30 11.37 14.88
C PRO A 143 1.27 12.08 15.83
N THR A 144 0.81 12.66 16.94
CA THR A 144 1.69 13.36 17.90
C THR A 144 2.60 12.42 18.67
N VAL A 145 2.32 11.10 18.68
CA VAL A 145 3.20 10.10 19.30
C VAL A 145 4.58 10.10 18.66
N VAL A 146 4.68 10.39 17.35
CA VAL A 146 5.98 10.45 16.65
C VAL A 146 6.88 11.52 17.27
N GLU A 147 6.40 12.76 17.33
CA GLU A 147 7.13 13.91 17.91
C GLU A 147 7.37 13.71 19.42
N TYR A 148 6.36 13.23 20.15
CA TYR A 148 6.47 13.00 21.58
C TYR A 148 7.54 11.94 21.91
N THR A 149 7.64 10.88 21.10
CA THR A 149 8.64 9.83 21.26
C THR A 149 10.04 10.35 20.95
N GLU A 150 10.19 11.16 19.90
CA GLU A 150 11.45 11.83 19.56
C GLU A 150 11.98 12.60 20.78
N GLN A 151 11.12 13.43 21.38
CA GLN A 151 11.45 14.28 22.52
C GLN A 151 11.71 13.48 23.81
N CYS A 152 10.82 12.56 24.17
CA CYS A 152 10.91 11.84 25.44
C CYS A 152 11.99 10.76 25.46
N ALA A 153 12.21 10.07 24.33
CA ALA A 153 13.21 9.00 24.22
C ALA A 153 14.57 9.51 23.70
N ASN A 154 14.68 10.80 23.35
CA ASN A 154 15.85 11.39 22.71
C ASN A 154 16.32 10.56 21.51
N LYS A 155 15.36 10.25 20.63
CA LYS A 155 15.53 9.43 19.43
C LYS A 155 15.39 10.30 18.20
N SER A 156 16.10 9.97 17.13
CA SER A 156 15.88 10.61 15.83
C SER A 156 14.57 10.14 15.19
N LEU A 157 14.01 10.94 14.27
CA LEU A 157 12.84 10.55 13.49
C LEU A 157 13.03 9.19 12.79
N GLU A 158 14.23 8.90 12.28
CA GLU A 158 14.54 7.61 11.64
C GLU A 158 14.42 6.45 12.64
N GLU A 159 14.96 6.60 13.86
CA GLU A 159 14.82 5.60 14.91
C GLU A 159 13.36 5.40 15.32
N VAL A 160 12.59 6.48 15.47
CA VAL A 160 11.14 6.38 15.77
C VAL A 160 10.40 5.65 14.65
N MET A 161 10.64 6.01 13.38
CA MET A 161 10.01 5.34 12.24
C MET A 161 10.39 3.85 12.15
N LYS A 162 11.62 3.50 12.53
CA LYS A 162 12.05 2.10 12.65
C LYS A 162 11.29 1.38 13.77
N MET A 163 11.14 2.00 14.94
CA MET A 163 10.36 1.45 16.05
C MET A 163 8.93 1.14 15.61
N LEU A 164 8.26 2.10 14.96
CA LEU A 164 6.89 1.94 14.49
C LEU A 164 6.70 0.82 13.44
N ASN A 165 7.78 0.41 12.75
CA ASN A 165 7.72 -0.61 11.70
C ASN A 165 8.22 -2.00 12.12
N HIS A 166 9.17 -2.06 13.05
CA HIS A 166 10.00 -3.25 13.25
C HIS A 166 10.19 -3.69 14.70
N GLU A 167 9.88 -2.85 15.70
CA GLU A 167 10.25 -3.12 17.08
C GLU A 167 9.00 -3.34 17.95
N ARG A 168 9.02 -4.41 18.74
CA ARG A 168 8.07 -4.74 19.81
C ARG A 168 8.78 -5.46 20.93
#